data_AF-A0A538PRT2-F1
#
_entry.id   AF-A0A538PRT2-F1
#
_cell.length_a   1.000
_cell.length_b   1.000
_cell.length_c   1.000
_cell.angle_alpha   90.00
_cell.angle_beta   90.00
_cell.angle_gamma   90.00
#
_symmetry.space_group_name_H-M   'P 1'
#
loop_
_entity.id
_entity.type
_entity.pdbx_description
1 polymer ?
#
loop_
_entity_poly.entity_id
_entity_poly.type
_entity_poly.pdbx_seq_one_letter_code
_entity_poly.pdbx_strand_id
1 'polypeptide(L)'
;MPRGAAARHFAQRVELLTAGLHDLSRGAGPPPAVHELDARRLGDVVPAGSAAGVITSPPYAGTYDYAEHQRLRFDFLALRHRELDAGEIGARRSFEADPGAGAAWHAALATMLDAIALALVPGRAAALVIGDSVARGRAIYALDEIRGALTDELVIEAWASQHRPMLGGREHRAFGDRPKAEHIVLLRRRGANRAGSY
;
A
#
# COMPACT_ATOMS: atom_id res chain seq x y z
N MET A 1 -6.43 23.14 20.35
CA MET A 1 -7.61 22.29 20.08
C MET A 1 -8.74 22.72 21.00
N PRO A 2 -9.96 23.00 20.51
CA PRO A 2 -11.09 23.35 21.37
C PRO A 2 -11.46 22.18 22.30
N ARG A 3 -11.95 22.49 23.50
CA ARG A 3 -12.34 21.50 24.51
C ARG A 3 -13.35 20.50 23.91
N GLY A 4 -13.13 19.22 24.14
CA GLY A 4 -13.98 18.13 23.62
C GLY A 4 -13.77 17.76 22.15
N ALA A 5 -12.85 18.40 21.41
CA ALA A 5 -12.58 18.04 20.01
C ALA A 5 -12.12 16.59 19.85
N ALA A 6 -11.22 16.11 20.71
CA ALA A 6 -10.75 14.72 20.68
C ALA A 6 -11.89 13.71 20.88
N ALA A 7 -12.78 13.96 21.85
CA ALA A 7 -13.94 13.10 22.10
C ALA A 7 -14.91 13.09 20.91
N ARG A 8 -15.15 14.25 20.29
CA ARG A 8 -15.98 14.32 19.07
C ARG A 8 -15.36 13.56 17.90
N HIS A 9 -14.06 13.72 17.65
CA HIS A 9 -13.38 12.98 16.60
C HIS A 9 -13.40 11.47 16.84
N PHE A 10 -13.23 11.04 18.09
CA PHE A 10 -13.36 9.63 18.45
C PHE A 10 -14.78 9.12 18.19
N ALA A 11 -15.81 9.83 18.67
CA ALA A 11 -17.21 9.47 18.44
C ALA A 11 -17.53 9.34 16.94
N GLN A 12 -17.10 10.32 16.13
CA GLN A 12 -17.25 10.26 14.66
C GLN A 12 -16.60 9.02 14.04
N ARG A 13 -15.44 8.57 14.56
CA ARG A 13 -14.79 7.33 14.08
C ARG A 13 -15.56 6.08 14.52
N VAL A 14 -16.10 6.06 15.73
CA VAL A 14 -16.95 4.96 16.21
C VAL A 14 -18.23 4.84 15.38
N GLU A 15 -18.88 5.96 15.08
CA GLU A 15 -20.07 6.01 14.22
C GLU A 15 -19.76 5.46 12.82
N LEU A 16 -18.66 5.91 12.20
CA LEU A 16 -18.23 5.42 10.89
C LEU A 16 -17.94 3.91 10.88
N LEU A 17 -17.25 3.41 11.91
CA LEU A 17 -16.96 1.97 12.01
C LEU A 17 -18.24 1.15 12.25
N THR A 18 -19.15 1.64 13.08
CA THR A 18 -20.43 0.98 13.37
C THR A 18 -21.29 0.90 12.10
N ALA A 19 -21.36 2.00 11.33
CA ALA A 19 -22.05 2.02 10.05
C ALA A 19 -21.44 1.02 9.06
N GLY A 20 -20.11 1.00 8.92
CA GLY A 20 -19.43 0.03 8.04
C GLY A 20 -19.64 -1.43 8.45
N LEU A 21 -19.63 -1.74 9.74
CA LEU A 21 -19.95 -3.08 10.25
C LEU A 21 -21.42 -3.45 10.01
N HIS A 22 -22.34 -2.48 10.13
CA HIS A 22 -23.74 -2.70 9.80
C HIS A 22 -23.92 -3.02 8.31
N ASP A 23 -23.28 -2.26 7.42
CA ASP A 23 -23.31 -2.51 5.98
C ASP A 23 -22.75 -3.90 5.64
N LEU A 24 -21.62 -4.28 6.23
CA LEU A 24 -21.04 -5.62 6.07
C LEU A 24 -22.00 -6.72 6.57
N SER A 25 -22.70 -6.50 7.67
CA SER A 25 -23.66 -7.47 8.22
C SER A 25 -24.86 -7.73 7.31
N ARG A 26 -25.15 -6.81 6.39
CA ARG A 26 -26.26 -6.89 5.42
C ARG A 26 -25.82 -7.41 4.05
N GLY A 27 -24.53 -7.58 3.83
CA GLY A 27 -23.97 -8.04 2.56
C GLY A 27 -24.41 -9.47 2.24
N ALA A 28 -24.85 -9.70 1.00
CA ALA A 28 -25.04 -11.05 0.48
C ALA A 28 -23.68 -11.58 -0.01
N GLY A 29 -23.07 -12.47 0.77
CA GLY A 29 -21.78 -13.07 0.42
C GLY A 29 -21.18 -13.86 1.57
N PRO A 30 -20.09 -14.61 1.31
CA PRO A 30 -19.31 -15.19 2.40
C PRO A 30 -18.75 -14.06 3.28
N PRO A 31 -18.62 -14.29 4.60
CA PRO A 31 -17.97 -13.32 5.48
C PRO A 31 -16.52 -13.07 5.00
N PRO A 32 -16.02 -11.83 5.14
CA PRO A 32 -14.63 -11.53 4.79
C PRO A 32 -13.67 -12.35 5.68
N ALA A 33 -12.67 -12.95 5.06
CA ALA A 33 -11.56 -13.56 5.78
C ALA A 33 -10.50 -12.48 6.07
N VAL A 34 -10.06 -12.39 7.33
CA VAL A 34 -9.05 -11.44 7.78
C VAL A 34 -7.80 -12.21 8.19
N HIS A 35 -6.66 -11.83 7.63
CA HIS A 35 -5.37 -12.47 7.87
C HIS A 35 -4.35 -11.42 8.32
N GLU A 36 -3.63 -11.71 9.40
CA GLU A 36 -2.41 -10.99 9.76
C GLU A 36 -1.25 -11.60 8.97
N LEU A 37 -0.75 -10.88 7.95
CA LEU A 37 0.21 -11.43 6.99
C LEU A 37 1.07 -10.31 6.38
N ASP A 38 2.30 -10.66 6.04
CA ASP A 38 3.14 -9.85 5.15
C ASP A 38 2.67 -10.01 3.69
N ALA A 39 2.32 -8.89 3.02
CA ALA A 39 1.81 -8.92 1.66
C ALA A 39 2.78 -9.55 0.63
N ARG A 40 4.09 -9.62 0.93
CA ARG A 40 5.08 -10.35 0.12
C ARG A 40 4.87 -11.87 0.15
N ARG A 41 4.10 -12.37 1.11
CA ARG A 41 3.75 -13.78 1.33
C ARG A 41 2.29 -14.08 1.07
N LEU A 42 1.63 -13.29 0.20
CA LEU A 42 0.20 -13.42 -0.11
C LEU A 42 -0.23 -14.85 -0.48
N GLY A 43 0.66 -15.62 -1.13
CA GLY A 43 0.44 -17.01 -1.51
C GLY A 43 0.18 -17.97 -0.33
N ASP A 44 0.51 -17.59 0.90
CA ASP A 44 0.26 -18.41 2.10
C ASP A 44 -1.24 -18.50 2.43
N VAL A 45 -2.05 -17.54 1.97
CA VAL A 45 -3.50 -17.47 2.25
C VAL A 45 -4.36 -17.34 1.00
N VAL A 46 -3.79 -16.86 -0.12
CA VAL A 46 -4.50 -16.75 -1.40
C VAL A 46 -3.90 -17.72 -2.41
N PRO A 47 -4.66 -18.73 -2.89
CA PRO A 47 -4.18 -19.64 -3.91
C PRO A 47 -3.74 -18.91 -5.19
N ALA A 48 -2.74 -19.48 -5.87
CA ALA A 48 -2.29 -18.94 -7.15
C ALA A 48 -3.44 -18.94 -8.18
N GLY A 49 -3.61 -17.81 -8.87
CA GLY A 49 -4.62 -17.66 -9.91
C GLY A 49 -6.07 -17.71 -9.42
N SER A 50 -6.36 -17.45 -8.14
CA SER A 50 -7.73 -17.47 -7.61
C SER A 50 -8.34 -16.08 -7.40
N ALA A 51 -7.53 -15.02 -7.30
CA ALA A 51 -8.04 -13.67 -7.05
C ALA A 51 -8.61 -13.04 -8.32
N ALA A 52 -9.90 -12.70 -8.31
CA ALA A 52 -10.55 -12.01 -9.43
C ALA A 52 -10.16 -10.53 -9.56
N GLY A 53 -9.56 -9.97 -8.51
CA GLY A 53 -9.01 -8.62 -8.47
C GLY A 53 -8.32 -8.34 -7.14
N VAL A 54 -7.46 -7.32 -7.11
CA VAL A 54 -6.76 -6.86 -5.90
C VAL A 54 -6.89 -5.35 -5.79
N ILE A 55 -7.13 -4.84 -4.59
CA ILE A 55 -7.07 -3.41 -4.28
C ILE A 55 -6.15 -3.25 -3.07
N THR A 56 -5.13 -2.41 -3.18
CA THR A 56 -4.16 -2.22 -2.08
C THR A 56 -3.55 -0.83 -2.09
N SER A 57 -2.98 -0.42 -0.96
CA SER A 57 -2.22 0.82 -0.79
C SER A 57 -0.86 0.50 -0.17
N PRO A 58 0.15 0.17 -0.98
CA PRO A 58 1.48 -0.18 -0.49
C PRO A 58 2.09 0.99 0.31
N PRO A 59 3.01 0.73 1.25
CA PRO A 59 3.61 1.78 2.07
C PRO A 59 4.47 2.74 1.24
N TYR A 60 4.31 4.04 1.52
CA TYR A 60 5.03 5.09 0.80
C TYR A 60 6.43 5.21 1.38
N ALA A 61 7.45 5.26 0.52
CA ALA A 61 8.85 5.25 0.94
C ALA A 61 9.16 6.33 2.00
N GLY A 62 9.62 5.90 3.18
CA GLY A 62 10.15 6.77 4.23
C GLY A 62 9.18 7.83 4.76
N THR A 63 7.87 7.66 4.55
CA THR A 63 6.89 8.69 4.89
C THR A 63 6.56 8.66 6.38
N TYR A 64 6.26 7.48 6.93
CA TYR A 64 5.87 7.29 8.31
C TYR A 64 6.55 6.07 8.92
N ASP A 65 6.50 6.00 10.24
CA ASP A 65 6.67 4.75 10.97
C ASP A 65 5.25 4.29 11.33
N TYR A 66 4.62 3.54 10.44
CA TYR A 66 3.25 3.07 10.57
C TYR A 66 3.04 2.30 11.86
N ALA A 67 4.00 1.46 12.26
CA ALA A 67 3.85 0.69 13.50
C ALA A 67 3.81 1.61 14.73
N GLU A 68 4.67 2.63 14.79
CA GLU A 68 4.63 3.63 15.86
C GLU A 68 3.33 4.44 15.84
N HIS A 69 2.82 4.80 14.67
CA HIS A 69 1.53 5.50 14.53
C HIS A 69 0.35 4.66 15.08
N GLN A 70 0.48 3.34 15.09
CA GLN A 70 -0.54 2.42 15.58
C GLN A 70 -0.27 1.92 17.01
N ARG A 71 0.81 2.35 17.67
CA ARG A 71 1.24 1.81 18.97
C ARG A 71 0.14 1.82 20.04
N LEU A 72 -0.56 2.96 20.19
CA LEU A 72 -1.70 3.06 21.11
C LEU A 72 -2.85 2.11 20.76
N ARG A 73 -3.06 1.80 19.47
CA ARG A 73 -4.09 0.84 19.04
C ARG A 73 -3.66 -0.58 19.36
N PHE A 74 -2.39 -0.91 19.17
CA PHE A 74 -1.84 -2.20 19.54
C PHE A 74 -1.95 -2.44 21.05
N ASP A 75 -1.60 -1.43 21.87
CA ASP A 75 -1.76 -1.49 23.32
C ASP A 75 -3.23 -1.68 23.72
N PHE A 76 -4.15 -0.90 23.11
CA PHE A 76 -5.58 -1.00 23.39
C PHE A 76 -6.18 -2.36 23.02
N LEU A 77 -5.73 -2.96 21.90
CA LEU A 77 -6.22 -4.25 21.40
C LEU A 77 -5.42 -5.45 21.92
N ALA A 78 -4.43 -5.23 22.79
CA ALA A 78 -3.50 -6.25 23.27
C ALA A 78 -2.80 -7.04 22.12
N LEU A 79 -2.48 -6.34 21.01
CA LEU A 79 -1.79 -6.93 19.86
C LEU A 79 -0.28 -6.90 20.06
N ARG A 80 0.38 -8.04 19.83
CA ARG A 80 1.84 -8.17 19.90
C ARG A 80 2.47 -7.61 18.63
N HIS A 81 2.88 -6.35 18.66
CA HIS A 81 3.37 -5.60 17.49
C HIS A 81 4.85 -5.78 17.12
N ARG A 82 5.67 -6.48 17.92
CA ARG A 82 7.12 -6.58 17.66
C ARG A 82 7.46 -7.15 16.27
N GLU A 83 6.69 -8.10 15.78
CA GLU A 83 6.88 -8.68 14.44
C GLU A 83 6.46 -7.69 13.34
N LEU A 84 5.43 -6.87 13.61
CA LEU A 84 5.01 -5.78 12.72
C LEU A 84 6.08 -4.68 12.64
N ASP A 85 6.73 -4.35 13.77
CA ASP A 85 7.82 -3.36 13.81
C ASP A 85 9.04 -3.82 12.99
N ALA A 86 9.39 -5.10 13.10
CA ALA A 86 10.54 -5.69 12.41
C ALA A 86 10.28 -5.90 10.92
N GLY A 87 9.04 -6.22 10.54
CA GLY A 87 8.63 -6.47 9.17
C GLY A 87 8.24 -5.22 8.38
N GLU A 88 8.26 -4.03 8.99
CA GLU A 88 7.74 -2.81 8.38
C GLU A 88 8.50 -2.40 7.11
N ILE A 89 7.80 -2.45 5.97
CA ILE A 89 8.34 -2.04 4.67
C ILE A 89 8.28 -0.51 4.55
N GLY A 90 9.41 0.09 4.21
CA GLY A 90 9.47 1.52 3.88
C GLY A 90 9.42 2.48 5.07
N ALA A 91 9.66 1.99 6.29
CA ALA A 91 9.66 2.82 7.49
C ALA A 91 10.64 3.99 7.41
N ARG A 92 10.24 5.17 7.88
CA ARG A 92 11.08 6.37 7.92
C ARG A 92 12.38 6.14 8.69
N ARG A 93 12.34 5.47 9.85
CA ARG A 93 13.54 5.14 10.64
C ARG A 93 14.58 4.34 9.84
N SER A 94 14.13 3.43 8.97
CA SER A 94 15.02 2.61 8.14
C SER A 94 15.73 3.48 7.10
N PHE A 95 15.00 4.42 6.48
CA PHE A 95 15.60 5.38 5.57
C PHE A 95 16.59 6.32 6.25
N GLU A 96 16.35 6.71 7.51
CA GLU A 96 17.30 7.56 8.25
C GLU A 96 18.58 6.78 8.63
N ALA A 97 18.45 5.52 9.03
CA ALA A 97 19.55 4.69 9.51
C ALA A 97 20.40 4.08 8.37
N ASP A 98 19.78 3.68 7.26
CA ASP A 98 20.44 2.89 6.22
C ASP A 98 20.37 3.57 4.83
N PRO A 99 21.51 3.92 4.21
CA PRO A 99 21.55 4.33 2.81
C PRO A 99 20.92 3.33 1.82
N GLY A 100 20.95 2.03 2.13
CA GLY A 100 20.38 0.95 1.34
C GLY A 100 18.86 0.79 1.45
N ALA A 101 18.20 1.49 2.38
CA ALA A 101 16.77 1.34 2.64
C ALA A 101 15.88 1.63 1.43
N GLY A 102 16.30 2.53 0.53
CA GLY A 102 15.59 2.80 -0.72
C GLY A 102 15.57 1.57 -1.65
N ALA A 103 16.71 0.93 -1.84
CA ALA A 103 16.81 -0.29 -2.64
C ALA A 103 16.07 -1.45 -1.97
N ALA A 104 16.16 -1.58 -0.65
CA ALA A 104 15.42 -2.59 0.11
C ALA A 104 13.90 -2.40 0.00
N TRP A 105 13.41 -1.16 0.08
CA TRP A 105 12.00 -0.84 -0.14
C TRP A 105 11.56 -1.15 -1.56
N HIS A 106 12.36 -0.79 -2.58
CA HIS A 106 12.06 -1.08 -3.97
C HIS A 106 11.98 -2.59 -4.24
N ALA A 107 12.93 -3.37 -3.70
CA ALA A 107 12.91 -4.82 -3.78
C ALA A 107 11.68 -5.43 -3.09
N ALA A 108 11.29 -4.89 -1.94
CA ALA A 108 10.07 -5.32 -1.23
C ALA A 108 8.80 -4.98 -2.03
N LEU A 109 8.75 -3.82 -2.69
CA LEU A 109 7.68 -3.45 -3.62
C LEU A 109 7.59 -4.45 -4.78
N ALA A 110 8.71 -4.78 -5.42
CA ALA A 110 8.76 -5.77 -6.49
C ALA A 110 8.26 -7.16 -6.03
N THR A 111 8.74 -7.65 -4.87
CA THR A 111 8.28 -8.94 -4.32
C THR A 111 6.77 -8.95 -4.04
N MET A 112 6.22 -7.85 -3.54
CA MET A 112 4.78 -7.71 -3.32
C MET A 112 4.01 -7.69 -4.65
N LEU A 113 4.52 -7.02 -5.68
CA LEU A 113 3.92 -7.03 -7.02
C LEU A 113 3.91 -8.45 -7.62
N ASP A 114 4.99 -9.21 -7.45
CA ASP A 114 5.06 -10.61 -7.89
C ASP A 114 4.05 -11.50 -7.14
N ALA A 115 3.91 -11.30 -5.82
CA ALA A 115 2.92 -12.01 -5.02
C ALA A 115 1.47 -11.71 -5.49
N ILE A 116 1.19 -10.45 -5.84
CA ILE A 116 -0.09 -10.03 -6.44
C ILE A 116 -0.28 -10.69 -7.81
N ALA A 117 0.75 -10.70 -8.66
CA ALA A 117 0.69 -11.33 -9.98
C ALA A 117 0.36 -12.82 -9.87
N LEU A 118 1.01 -13.53 -8.95
CA LEU A 118 0.76 -14.95 -8.73
C LEU A 118 -0.67 -15.23 -8.28
N ALA A 119 -1.21 -14.41 -7.36
CA ALA A 119 -2.57 -14.57 -6.82
C ALA A 119 -3.68 -14.25 -7.84
N LEU A 120 -3.48 -13.26 -8.72
CA LEU A 120 -4.48 -12.83 -9.69
C LEU A 120 -4.79 -13.91 -10.73
N VAL A 121 -6.07 -14.12 -11.06
CA VAL A 121 -6.44 -14.88 -12.27
C VAL A 121 -5.79 -14.21 -13.50
N PRO A 122 -5.20 -14.95 -14.47
CA PRO A 122 -4.68 -14.36 -15.71
C PRO A 122 -5.69 -13.44 -16.40
N GLY A 123 -5.24 -12.26 -16.82
CA GLY A 123 -6.11 -11.24 -17.40
C GLY A 123 -6.96 -10.46 -16.38
N ARG A 124 -6.80 -10.63 -15.06
CA ARG A 124 -7.43 -9.78 -14.02
C ARG A 124 -6.51 -8.67 -13.53
N ALA A 125 -7.09 -7.71 -12.82
CA ALA A 125 -6.41 -6.46 -12.47
C ALA A 125 -6.17 -6.29 -10.96
N ALA A 126 -5.11 -5.54 -10.64
CA ALA A 126 -4.86 -4.96 -9.34
C ALA A 126 -4.91 -3.43 -9.42
N ALA A 127 -5.52 -2.76 -8.44
CA ALA A 127 -5.47 -1.33 -8.27
C ALA A 127 -4.59 -0.97 -7.06
N LEU A 128 -3.55 -0.17 -7.29
CA LEU A 128 -2.63 0.31 -6.27
C LEU A 128 -2.86 1.79 -6.00
N VAL A 129 -3.10 2.16 -4.74
CA VAL A 129 -3.17 3.55 -4.29
C VAL A 129 -1.83 3.92 -3.63
N ILE A 130 -1.01 4.70 -4.33
CA ILE A 130 0.33 5.06 -3.86
C ILE A 130 0.67 6.50 -4.22
N GLY A 131 1.39 7.20 -3.34
CA GLY A 131 1.76 8.59 -3.56
C GLY A 131 3.25 8.84 -3.51
N ASP A 132 3.64 9.92 -4.17
CA ASP A 132 4.98 10.45 -4.13
C ASP A 132 5.35 10.84 -2.70
N SER A 133 6.60 10.58 -2.34
CA SER A 133 7.10 10.77 -0.99
C SER A 133 8.47 11.42 -0.99
N VAL A 134 8.93 11.83 0.19
CA VAL A 134 10.29 12.33 0.37
C VAL A 134 10.98 11.45 1.39
N ALA A 135 12.04 10.77 0.95
CA ALA A 135 12.86 9.90 1.77
C ALA A 135 14.31 10.39 1.74
N ARG A 136 14.93 10.57 2.92
CA ARG A 136 16.27 11.18 3.06
C ARG A 136 16.49 12.49 2.27
N GLY A 137 15.46 13.32 2.16
CA GLY A 137 15.53 14.60 1.43
C GLY A 137 15.50 14.46 -0.10
N ARG A 138 15.29 13.25 -0.63
CA ARG A 138 15.11 12.98 -2.06
C ARG A 138 13.63 12.72 -2.35
N ALA A 139 13.15 13.24 -3.48
CA ALA A 139 11.84 12.87 -3.99
C ALA A 139 11.85 11.41 -4.46
N ILE A 140 10.82 10.67 -4.07
CA ILE A 140 10.52 9.32 -4.55
C ILE A 140 9.20 9.43 -5.33
N TYR A 141 9.27 9.12 -6.63
CA TYR A 141 8.13 9.22 -7.53
C TYR A 141 7.47 7.86 -7.68
N ALA A 142 6.30 7.68 -7.08
CA ALA A 142 5.73 6.36 -6.87
C ALA A 142 5.39 5.64 -8.18
N LEU A 143 4.93 6.37 -9.20
CA LEU A 143 4.68 5.79 -10.52
C LEU A 143 5.97 5.29 -11.19
N ASP A 144 7.09 5.99 -11.00
CA ASP A 144 8.39 5.60 -11.56
C ASP A 144 8.94 4.37 -10.81
N GLU A 145 8.75 4.33 -9.49
CA GLU A 145 9.11 3.17 -8.67
C GLU A 145 8.30 1.92 -9.02
N ILE A 146 6.99 2.05 -9.25
CA ILE A 146 6.18 0.93 -9.75
C ILE A 146 6.71 0.46 -11.10
N ARG A 147 6.99 1.37 -12.04
CA ARG A 147 7.53 1.00 -13.36
C ARG A 147 8.85 0.23 -13.24
N GLY A 148 9.73 0.65 -12.33
CA GLY A 148 11.01 -0.03 -12.09
C GLY A 148 10.86 -1.40 -11.40
N ALA A 149 9.81 -1.58 -10.60
CA ALA A 149 9.59 -2.79 -9.81
C ALA A 149 8.78 -3.87 -10.55
N LEU A 150 8.19 -3.57 -11.71
CA LEU A 150 7.35 -4.51 -12.46
C LEU A 150 8.18 -5.59 -13.15
N THR A 151 7.69 -6.82 -13.06
CA THR A 151 8.15 -7.97 -13.85
C THR A 151 7.23 -8.21 -15.05
N ASP A 152 7.56 -9.21 -15.87
CA ASP A 152 6.81 -9.54 -17.08
C ASP A 152 5.39 -10.09 -16.84
N GLU A 153 5.00 -10.41 -15.61
CA GLU A 153 3.66 -10.93 -15.35
C GLU A 153 2.59 -9.83 -15.29
N LEU A 154 2.99 -8.59 -15.00
CA LEU A 154 2.09 -7.45 -14.83
C LEU A 154 2.41 -6.35 -15.85
N VAL A 155 1.37 -5.65 -16.30
CA VAL A 155 1.51 -4.43 -17.10
C VAL A 155 0.69 -3.31 -16.51
N ILE A 156 1.18 -2.08 -16.60
CA ILE A 156 0.37 -0.90 -16.29
C ILE A 156 -0.67 -0.75 -17.41
N GLU A 157 -1.93 -0.95 -17.08
CA GLU A 157 -3.06 -0.80 -18.01
C GLU A 157 -3.54 0.66 -18.04
N ALA A 158 -3.60 1.31 -16.86
CA ALA A 158 -4.00 2.70 -16.73
C ALA A 158 -3.47 3.29 -15.42
N TRP A 159 -3.46 4.63 -15.32
CA TRP A 159 -3.26 5.31 -14.04
C TRP A 159 -4.02 6.64 -14.02
N ALA A 160 -4.35 7.10 -12.83
CA ALA A 160 -4.87 8.44 -12.57
C ALA A 160 -4.05 9.09 -11.45
N SER A 161 -3.83 10.40 -11.55
CA SER A 161 -2.99 11.15 -10.62
C SER A 161 -3.75 12.37 -10.08
N GLN A 162 -3.67 12.58 -8.77
CA GLN A 162 -4.10 13.81 -8.13
C GLN A 162 -2.87 14.57 -7.63
N HIS A 163 -2.68 15.81 -8.06
CA HIS A 163 -1.63 16.66 -7.49
C HIS A 163 -1.90 16.94 -6.01
N ARG A 164 -0.83 16.86 -5.21
CA ARG A 164 -0.85 17.12 -3.78
C ARG A 164 0.01 18.34 -3.49
N PRO A 165 -0.46 19.26 -2.63
CA PRO A 165 0.34 20.41 -2.25
C PRO A 165 1.62 19.94 -1.53
N MET A 166 2.73 20.65 -1.78
CA MET A 166 3.95 20.50 -1.00
C MET A 166 3.78 21.28 0.31
N LEU A 167 3.81 20.60 1.44
CA LEU A 167 3.41 21.17 2.74
C LEU A 167 4.55 21.90 3.48
N GLY A 168 5.77 21.90 2.93
CA GLY A 168 6.90 22.59 3.56
C GLY A 168 8.18 22.60 2.74
N GLY A 169 9.19 23.33 3.21
CA GLY A 169 10.44 23.55 2.48
C GLY A 169 11.23 22.28 2.16
N ARG A 170 11.10 21.22 2.96
CA ARG A 170 11.69 19.90 2.67
C ARG A 170 11.15 19.31 1.37
N GLU A 171 9.84 19.39 1.16
CA GLU A 171 9.19 18.85 -0.03
C GLU A 171 9.51 19.70 -1.26
N HIS A 172 9.44 21.03 -1.13
CA HIS A 172 9.81 21.95 -2.22
C HIS A 172 11.26 21.72 -2.69
N ARG A 173 12.21 21.52 -1.77
CA ARG A 173 13.59 21.21 -2.13
C ARG A 173 13.74 19.83 -2.80
N ALA A 174 13.00 18.83 -2.36
CA ALA A 174 13.12 17.47 -2.85
C ALA A 174 12.50 17.30 -4.24
N PHE A 175 11.31 17.87 -4.47
CA PHE A 175 10.56 17.74 -5.71
C PHE A 175 10.92 18.81 -6.75
N GLY A 176 11.39 19.99 -6.30
CA GLY A 176 11.66 21.12 -7.19
C GLY A 176 10.40 21.52 -7.97
N ASP A 177 10.52 21.64 -9.28
CA ASP A 177 9.42 22.04 -10.16
C ASP A 177 8.47 20.88 -10.53
N ARG A 178 8.87 19.62 -10.26
CA ARG A 178 8.01 18.47 -10.58
C ARG A 178 6.91 18.35 -9.53
N PRO A 179 5.62 18.28 -9.93
CA PRO A 179 4.54 18.20 -8.97
C PRO A 179 4.58 16.88 -8.21
N LYS A 180 4.27 16.96 -6.91
CA LYS A 180 3.99 15.80 -6.05
C LYS A 180 2.56 15.30 -6.34
N ALA A 181 2.37 14.00 -6.47
CA ALA A 181 1.07 13.41 -6.73
C ALA A 181 0.75 12.19 -5.85
N GLU A 182 -0.54 11.88 -5.76
CA GLU A 182 -1.07 10.59 -5.33
C GLU A 182 -1.68 9.89 -6.55
N HIS A 183 -1.44 8.59 -6.70
CA HIS A 183 -1.80 7.82 -7.88
C HIS A 183 -2.73 6.67 -7.52
N ILE A 184 -3.65 6.38 -8.45
CA ILE A 184 -4.24 5.06 -8.60
C ILE A 184 -3.60 4.44 -9.84
N VAL A 185 -2.91 3.33 -9.68
CA VAL A 185 -2.26 2.60 -10.77
C VAL A 185 -2.99 1.27 -10.97
N LEU A 186 -3.54 1.06 -12.16
CA LEU A 186 -4.21 -0.18 -12.56
C LEU A 186 -3.19 -1.08 -13.26
N LEU A 187 -2.90 -2.22 -12.65
CA LEU A 187 -2.04 -3.26 -13.17
C LEU A 187 -2.90 -4.41 -13.70
N ARG A 188 -2.54 -4.97 -14.86
CA ARG A 188 -3.20 -6.13 -15.45
C ARG A 188 -2.22 -7.31 -15.45
N ARG A 189 -2.65 -8.46 -14.93
CA ARG A 189 -1.91 -9.72 -15.14
C ARG A 189 -2.00 -10.10 -16.61
N ARG A 190 -0.87 -10.37 -17.26
CA ARG A 190 -0.85 -10.83 -18.65
C ARG A 190 -1.68 -12.12 -18.77
N GLY A 191 -2.43 -12.24 -19.87
CA GLY A 191 -3.14 -13.48 -20.15
C GLY A 191 -2.14 -14.60 -20.44
N ALA A 192 -2.49 -15.85 -20.11
CA ALA A 192 -1.72 -16.98 -20.63
C ALA A 192 -1.69 -16.86 -22.15
N ASN A 193 -0.50 -16.78 -22.75
CA ASN A 193 -0.37 -16.90 -24.19
C ASN A 193 -1.09 -18.20 -24.58
N ARG A 194 -2.22 -18.09 -25.30
CA ARG A 194 -2.69 -19.19 -26.10
C ARG A 194 -1.60 -19.37 -27.14
N ALA A 195 -0.68 -20.30 -26.90
CA ALA A 195 0.22 -20.77 -27.92
C ALA A 195 -0.66 -21.08 -29.14
N GLY A 196 -0.45 -20.32 -30.22
CA GLY A 196 -1.21 -20.47 -31.43
C GLY A 196 -1.06 -21.91 -31.90
N SER A 197 -2.18 -22.62 -31.93
CA SER A 197 -2.37 -23.77 -32.80
C SER A 197 -2.27 -23.26 -34.24
N TYR A 198 -1.10 -23.44 -34.84
CA TYR A 198 -0.88 -23.49 -36.28
C TYR A 198 0.05 -24.66 -36.58
#